data_AF-A0A7Y8KEI7-F1
#
_entry.id   AF-A0A7Y8KEI7-F1
#
_cell.length_a   1.000
_cell.length_b   1.000
_cell.length_c   1.000
_cell.angle_alpha   90.00
_cell.angle_beta   90.00
_cell.angle_gamma   90.00
#
_symmetry.space_group_name_H-M   'P 1'
#
loop_
_entity.id
_entity.type
_entity.pdbx_description
1 polymer ?
#
loop_
_entity_poly.entity_id
_entity_poly.type
_entity_poly.pdbx_seq_one_letter_code
_entity_poly.pdbx_strand_id
1 'polypeptide(L)'
;MRVFYWALRALLSHWRRHPVQFFSVLTGLWLATALLTGVQALNSHARDSYARASQLIGGEPQASLTAPDSASFPQALFAELRRAGWPV
;
A
#
# COMPACT_ATOMS: atom_id res chain seq x y z
N MET A 1 -39.93 8.43 1.86
CA MET A 1 -39.65 7.57 3.04
C MET A 1 -40.37 6.22 3.04
N ARG A 2 -41.69 6.14 2.76
CA ARG A 2 -42.43 4.86 2.78
C ARG A 2 -41.89 3.79 1.82
N VAL A 3 -41.48 4.17 0.61
CA VAL A 3 -40.91 3.23 -0.39
C VAL A 3 -39.61 2.59 0.10
N PHE A 4 -38.71 3.39 0.69
CA PHE A 4 -37.46 2.89 1.29
C PHE A 4 -37.73 1.90 2.42
N TYR A 5 -38.69 2.20 3.29
CA TYR A 5 -39.10 1.29 4.38
C TYR A 5 -39.61 -0.06 3.85
N TRP A 6 -40.49 -0.04 2.84
CA TRP A 6 -41.02 -1.29 2.26
C TRP A 6 -39.96 -2.07 1.48
N ALA A 7 -39.05 -1.39 0.77
CA ALA A 7 -37.91 -2.03 0.12
C ALA A 7 -37.00 -2.71 1.13
N LEU A 8 -36.63 -2.01 2.21
CA LEU A 8 -35.80 -2.56 3.29
C LEU A 8 -36.47 -3.76 3.95
N ARG A 9 -37.79 -3.67 4.19
CA ARG A 9 -38.57 -4.76 4.80
C ARG A 9 -38.71 -5.97 3.89
N ALA A 10 -38.91 -5.77 2.59
CA ALA A 10 -38.93 -6.85 1.61
C ALA A 10 -37.58 -7.57 1.55
N LEU A 11 -36.48 -6.80 1.53
CA LEU A 11 -35.12 -7.33 1.55
C LEU A 11 -34.85 -8.13 2.84
N LEU A 12 -35.15 -7.56 4.01
CA LEU A 12 -35.00 -8.27 5.30
C LEU A 12 -35.85 -9.55 5.37
N SER A 13 -37.03 -9.57 4.74
CA SER A 13 -37.88 -10.76 4.73
C SER A 13 -37.24 -11.92 3.95
N HIS A 14 -36.49 -11.60 2.88
CA HIS A 14 -35.77 -12.60 2.09
C HIS A 14 -34.64 -13.22 2.92
N TRP A 15 -33.84 -12.39 3.60
CA TRP A 15 -32.75 -12.86 4.45
C TRP A 15 -33.24 -13.66 5.68
N ARG A 16 -34.42 -13.34 6.24
CA ARG A 16 -35.06 -14.16 7.29
C ARG A 16 -35.41 -15.57 6.82
N ARG A 17 -35.75 -15.75 5.54
CA ARG A 17 -36.08 -17.07 4.95
C ARG A 17 -34.83 -17.81 4.47
N HIS A 18 -33.77 -17.10 4.11
CA HIS A 18 -32.48 -17.67 3.65
C HIS A 18 -31.30 -17.23 4.54
N PRO A 19 -31.29 -17.58 5.85
CA PRO A 19 -30.25 -17.14 6.78
C PRO A 19 -28.86 -17.65 6.41
N VAL A 20 -28.77 -18.86 5.83
CA VAL A 20 -27.48 -19.44 5.40
C VAL A 20 -26.81 -18.60 4.32
N GLN A 21 -27.58 -18.10 3.35
CA GLN A 21 -27.06 -17.25 2.29
C GLN A 21 -26.54 -15.91 2.85
N PHE A 22 -27.25 -15.35 3.84
CA PHE A 22 -26.80 -14.16 4.56
C PHE A 22 -25.46 -14.37 5.23
N PHE A 23 -25.35 -15.42 6.05
CA PHE A 23 -24.10 -15.71 6.75
C PHE A 23 -22.96 -16.02 5.78
N SER A 24 -23.22 -16.70 4.67
CA SER A 24 -22.20 -16.95 3.65
C SER A 24 -21.64 -15.66 3.05
N VAL A 25 -22.52 -14.71 2.69
CA VAL A 25 -22.10 -13.41 2.14
C VAL A 25 -21.36 -12.58 3.19
N LEU A 26 -21.89 -12.53 4.42
CA LEU A 26 -21.27 -11.80 5.52
C LEU A 26 -19.88 -12.35 5.85
N THR A 27 -19.75 -13.67 5.93
CA THR A 27 -18.48 -14.34 6.22
C THR A 27 -17.48 -14.12 5.08
N GLY A 28 -17.93 -14.22 3.81
CA GLY A 28 -17.08 -13.93 2.66
C GLY A 28 -16.57 -12.49 2.65
N LEU A 29 -17.46 -11.52 2.93
CA LEU A 29 -17.08 -10.11 3.02
C LEU A 29 -16.10 -9.87 4.17
N TRP A 30 -16.39 -10.42 5.34
CA TRP A 30 -15.53 -10.29 6.52
C TRP A 30 -14.15 -10.89 6.29
N LEU A 31 -14.08 -12.09 5.70
CA LEU A 31 -12.83 -12.76 5.37
C LEU A 31 -12.03 -11.96 4.32
N ALA A 32 -12.68 -11.45 3.27
CA ALA A 32 -12.02 -10.63 2.26
C ALA A 32 -11.41 -9.36 2.86
N THR A 33 -12.14 -8.65 3.72
CA THR A 33 -11.63 -7.46 4.41
C THR A 33 -10.48 -7.82 5.37
N ALA A 34 -10.63 -8.88 6.16
CA ALA A 34 -9.60 -9.32 7.09
C ALA A 34 -8.29 -9.71 6.37
N LEU A 35 -8.40 -10.43 5.24
CA LEU A 35 -7.26 -10.80 4.42
C LEU A 35 -6.59 -9.57 3.80
N LEU A 36 -7.37 -8.64 3.25
CA LEU A 36 -6.83 -7.40 2.68
C LEU A 36 -6.06 -6.59 3.74
N THR A 37 -6.68 -6.33 4.88
CA THR A 37 -6.05 -5.58 5.98
C THR A 37 -4.85 -6.33 6.56
N GLY A 38 -4.95 -7.65 6.72
CA GLY A 38 -3.85 -8.48 7.21
C GLY A 38 -2.63 -8.44 6.30
N VAL A 39 -2.82 -8.55 4.98
CA VAL A 39 -1.74 -8.43 3.99
C VAL A 39 -1.13 -7.04 3.99
N GLN A 40 -1.94 -5.99 4.08
CA GLN A 40 -1.44 -4.61 4.15
C GLN A 40 -0.61 -4.37 5.42
N ALA A 41 -1.13 -4.77 6.58
CA ALA A 41 -0.45 -4.63 7.86
C ALA A 41 0.88 -5.39 7.86
N LEU A 42 0.87 -6.66 7.45
CA LEU A 42 2.08 -7.48 7.40
C LEU A 42 3.12 -6.91 6.42
N ASN A 43 2.69 -6.45 5.24
CA ASN A 43 3.61 -5.83 4.28
C ASN A 43 4.18 -4.50 4.78
N SER A 44 3.41 -3.69 5.50
CA SER A 44 3.92 -2.46 6.10
C SER A 44 5.02 -2.76 7.13
N HIS A 45 4.82 -3.76 8.00
CA HIS A 45 5.85 -4.19 8.94
C HIS A 45 7.13 -4.68 8.26
N ALA A 46 7.00 -5.45 7.17
CA ALA A 46 8.15 -5.91 6.40
C ALA A 46 8.91 -4.72 5.79
N ARG A 47 8.20 -3.78 5.13
CA ARG A 47 8.79 -2.58 4.54
C ARG A 47 9.53 -1.73 5.57
N ASP A 48 8.95 -1.52 6.74
CA ASP A 48 9.57 -0.75 7.82
C ASP A 48 10.81 -1.44 8.38
N SER A 49 10.80 -2.78 8.45
CA SER A 49 11.98 -3.56 8.83
C SER A 49 13.08 -3.46 7.78
N TYR A 50 12.73 -3.52 6.49
CA TYR A 50 13.69 -3.34 5.40
C TYR A 50 14.25 -1.92 5.38
N ALA A 51 13.41 -0.90 5.58
CA ALA A 51 13.84 0.50 5.63
C ALA A 51 14.83 0.75 6.79
N ARG A 52 14.56 0.18 7.97
CA ARG A 52 15.51 0.23 9.09
C ARG A 52 16.80 -0.52 8.79
N ALA A 53 16.72 -1.72 8.21
CA ALA A 53 17.92 -2.47 7.82
C ALA A 53 18.74 -1.73 6.75
N SER A 54 18.09 -1.08 5.77
CA SER A 54 18.79 -0.29 4.76
C SER A 54 19.44 0.96 5.33
N GLN A 55 18.86 1.58 6.37
CA GLN A 55 19.51 2.69 7.08
C GLN A 55 20.75 2.22 7.86
N LEU A 56 20.66 1.05 8.50
CA LEU A 56 21.78 0.50 9.28
C LEU A 56 22.92 -0.02 8.39
N ILE A 57 22.61 -0.58 7.23
CA ILE A 57 23.60 -1.15 6.29
C ILE A 57 24.09 -0.10 5.28
N GLY A 58 23.22 0.82 4.86
CA GLY A 58 23.50 1.83 3.83
C GLY A 58 24.18 3.10 4.33
N GLY A 59 24.28 3.31 5.65
CA GLY A 59 24.79 4.57 6.22
C GLY A 59 23.85 5.75 5.96
N GLU A 60 24.23 6.94 6.44
CA GLU A 60 23.53 8.20 6.14
C GLU A 60 23.20 8.30 4.65
N PRO A 61 21.99 8.74 4.26
CA PRO A 61 21.61 8.84 2.86
C PRO A 61 22.63 9.71 2.12
N GLN A 62 23.53 9.06 1.38
CA GLN A 62 24.58 9.73 0.65
C GLN A 62 23.89 10.67 -0.34
N ALA A 63 24.20 11.97 -0.27
CA ALA A 63 23.53 12.99 -1.06
C ALA A 63 23.58 12.60 -2.54
N SER A 64 22.42 12.21 -3.09
CA SER A 64 22.30 11.79 -4.47
C SER A 64 21.83 12.99 -5.31
N LEU A 65 22.63 13.36 -6.31
CA LEU A 65 22.28 14.38 -7.29
C LEU A 65 21.46 13.71 -8.41
N THR A 66 20.20 14.12 -8.57
CA THR A 66 19.31 13.61 -9.62
C THR A 66 18.89 14.75 -10.55
N ALA A 67 18.82 14.50 -11.86
CA ALA A 67 18.36 15.48 -12.82
C ALA A 67 16.88 15.77 -12.56
N PRO A 68 16.43 17.03 -12.63
CA PRO A 68 15.03 17.39 -12.40
C PRO A 68 14.03 16.56 -13.21
N ASP A 69 14.41 16.20 -14.44
CA ASP A 69 13.56 15.45 -15.37
C ASP A 69 13.92 13.96 -15.47
N SER A 70 14.69 13.41 -14.51
CA SER A 70 15.28 12.07 -14.59
C SER A 70 16.13 11.81 -15.86
N ALA A 71 16.56 12.88 -16.53
CA ALA A 71 17.39 12.83 -17.72
C ALA A 71 18.81 12.35 -17.41
N SER A 72 19.48 11.75 -18.41
CA SER A 72 20.89 11.40 -18.32
C SER A 72 21.75 12.66 -18.24
N PHE A 73 22.79 12.63 -17.40
CA PHE A 73 23.73 13.74 -17.29
C PHE A 73 24.89 13.59 -18.28
N PRO A 74 25.50 14.70 -18.71
CA PRO A 74 26.75 14.65 -19.46
C PRO A 74 27.84 13.94 -18.66
N GLN A 75 28.55 12.98 -19.26
CA GLN A 75 29.65 12.26 -18.61
C GLN A 75 30.79 13.19 -18.14
N ALA A 76 30.95 14.34 -18.79
CA ALA A 76 31.88 15.38 -18.36
C ALA A 76 31.57 15.92 -16.95
N LEU A 77 30.28 16.11 -16.63
CA LEU A 77 29.82 16.57 -15.32
C LEU A 77 30.17 15.55 -14.22
N PHE A 78 29.98 14.25 -14.52
CA PHE A 78 30.37 13.18 -13.61
C PHE A 78 31.88 13.20 -13.32
N ALA A 79 32.71 13.38 -14.36
CA ALA A 79 34.16 13.44 -14.20
C ALA A 79 34.62 14.68 -13.40
N GLU A 80 33.94 15.81 -13.56
CA GLU A 80 34.21 17.04 -12.80
C GLU A 80 33.86 16.87 -11.31
N LEU A 81 32.67 16.35 -11.00
CA LEU A 81 32.23 16.08 -9.63
C LEU A 81 33.18 15.12 -8.91
N ARG A 82 33.63 14.06 -9.60
CA ARG A 82 34.61 13.10 -9.03
C ARG A 82 35.95 13.76 -8.71
N ARG A 83 36.42 14.67 -9.57
CA ARG A 83 37.68 15.41 -9.35
C ARG A 83 37.54 16.46 -8.24
N ALA A 84 36.35 17.01 -8.05
CA ALA A 84 36.02 17.93 -6.97
C ALA A 84 35.86 17.23 -5.60
N GLY A 85 36.00 15.91 -5.54
CA GLY A 85 35.93 15.13 -4.30
C GLY A 85 34.52 14.72 -3.89
N TRP A 86 33.53 14.83 -4.79
CA TRP A 86 32.19 14.32 -4.53
C TRP A 86 32.19 12.79 -4.45
N PRO A 87 31.48 12.17 -3.48
CA PRO A 87 31.28 10.74 -3.44
C PRO A 87 30.26 10.33 -4.53
N VAL A 88 30.76 10.18 -5.76
CA VAL A 88 30.05 9.55 -6.89
C VAL A 88 30.13 8.05 -6.85
#